data_AF-A0A536FKQ6-F1
#
_entry.id   AF-A0A536FKQ6-F1
#
_cell.length_a   1.000
_cell.length_b   1.000
_cell.length_c   1.000
_cell.angle_alpha   90.00
_cell.angle_beta   90.00
_cell.angle_gamma   90.00
#
_symmetry.space_group_name_H-M   'P 1'
#
loop_
_entity.id
_entity.type
_entity.pdbx_description
1 polymer ?
#
loop_
_entity_poly.entity_id
_entity_poly.type
_entity_poly.pdbx_seq_one_letter_code
_entity_poly.pdbx_strand_id
1 'polypeptide(L)' 'MAELYVAEGHRGQGIGEMLVRQATRLFAERRVTLAYVWTRPDNSAAVKLYSAAGFEPNRQLVMTWYPVDPSVNS' A
#
# COMPACT_ATOMS: atom_id res chain seq x y z
N MET A 1 -5.31 -7.51 -9.15
CA MET A 1 -4.80 -6.90 -7.90
C MET A 1 -3.40 -7.42 -7.66
N ALA A 2 -2.50 -6.56 -7.18
CA ALA A 2 -1.19 -6.96 -6.66
C ALA A 2 -1.13 -6.52 -5.21
N GLU A 3 -0.78 -7.43 -4.30
CA GLU A 3 -0.63 -7.13 -2.88
C GLU A 3 0.86 -7.03 -2.55
N LEU A 4 1.23 -5.96 -1.86
CA LEU A 4 2.58 -5.78 -1.33
C LEU A 4 2.51 -5.86 0.19
N TYR A 5 3.12 -6.90 0.75
CA TYR A 5 3.23 -7.07 2.20
C TYR A 5 4.67 -7.39 2.56
N VAL A 6 5.20 -6.69 3.58
CA VAL A 6 6.48 -7.00 4.21
C VAL A 6 6.20 -7.56 5.59
N ALA A 7 6.56 -8.83 5.80
CA ALA A 7 6.46 -9.51 7.09
C ALA A 7 7.17 -8.70 8.19
N GLU A 8 6.60 -8.71 9.39
CA GLU A 8 6.99 -7.82 10.48
C GLU A 8 8.49 -7.87 10.82
N GLY A 9 9.08 -9.08 10.84
CA GLY A 9 10.51 -9.28 11.10
C GLY A 9 11.49 -8.76 10.04
N HIS A 10 11.00 -8.25 8.91
CA HIS A 10 11.81 -7.72 7.80
C HIS A 10 11.54 -6.23 7.51
N ARG A 11 10.79 -5.56 8.39
CA ARG A 11 10.55 -4.11 8.30
C ARG A 11 11.82 -3.33 8.66
N GLY A 12 11.90 -2.09 8.19
CA GLY A 12 13.05 -1.21 8.47
C GLY A 12 14.33 -1.52 7.66
N GLN A 13 14.32 -2.55 6.80
CA GLN A 13 15.46 -2.95 5.96
C GLN A 13 15.39 -2.44 4.51
N GLY A 14 14.46 -1.52 4.22
CA GLY A 14 14.31 -0.96 2.86
C GLY A 14 13.66 -1.90 1.83
N ILE A 15 13.24 -3.11 2.21
CA ILE A 15 12.61 -4.08 1.30
C ILE A 15 11.34 -3.52 0.65
N GLY A 16 10.48 -2.85 1.44
CA GLY A 16 9.27 -2.20 0.92
C GLY A 16 9.60 -1.12 -0.12
N GLU A 17 10.64 -0.32 0.13
CA GLU A 17 11.12 0.71 -0.80
C GLU A 17 11.61 0.11 -2.11
N MET A 18 12.44 -0.93 -2.03
CA MET A 18 12.93 -1.63 -3.21
C MET A 18 11.78 -2.17 -4.06
N LEU A 19 10.79 -2.83 -3.43
CA LEU A 19 9.65 -3.43 -4.12
C LEU A 19 8.77 -2.38 -4.79
N VAL A 20 8.42 -1.30 -4.08
CA VAL A 20 7.61 -0.22 -4.65
C VAL A 20 8.36 0.44 -5.82
N ARG A 21 9.67 0.68 -5.68
CA ARG A 21 10.50 1.27 -6.76
C ARG A 21 10.55 0.38 -8.01
N GLN A 22 10.68 -0.93 -7.85
CA GLN A 22 10.63 -1.85 -8.99
C GLN A 22 9.24 -1.86 -9.64
N ALA A 23 8.18 -1.83 -8.84
CA ALA A 23 6.81 -1.78 -9.34
C ALA A 23 6.53 -0.51 -10.15
N THR A 24 6.89 0.68 -9.63
CA THR A 24 6.66 1.95 -10.35
C THR A 24 7.51 2.06 -11.61
N ARG A 25 8.74 1.53 -11.62
CA ARG A 25 9.54 1.40 -12.84
C ARG A 25 8.83 0.55 -13.89
N LEU A 26 8.31 -0.61 -13.51
CA LEU A 26 7.57 -1.49 -14.41
C LEU A 26 6.30 -0.82 -14.95
N PHE A 27 5.61 -0.02 -14.13
CA PHE A 27 4.44 0.74 -14.56
C PHE A 27 4.80 1.74 -15.65
N ALA A 28 5.90 2.47 -15.49
CA ALA A 28 6.40 3.40 -16.50
C ALA A 28 6.77 2.68 -17.80
N GLU A 29 7.52 1.58 -17.72
CA GLU A 29 7.93 0.76 -18.88
C GLU A 29 6.73 0.23 -19.67
N ARG A 30 5.65 -0.14 -18.98
CA ARG A 30 4.42 -0.67 -19.58
C ARG A 30 3.40 0.40 -19.95
N ARG A 31 3.71 1.68 -19.74
CA ARG A 31 2.78 2.81 -19.94
C ARG A 31 1.45 2.62 -19.19
N VAL A 32 1.53 2.10 -17.97
CA VAL A 32 0.37 2.04 -17.07
C VAL A 32 -0.07 3.47 -16.76
N THR A 33 -1.34 3.77 -16.99
CA THR A 33 -1.90 5.11 -16.77
C THR A 33 -2.45 5.31 -15.36
N LEU A 34 -2.63 4.23 -14.61
CA LEU A 34 -3.25 4.27 -13.29
C LEU A 34 -2.82 3.11 -12.40
N ALA A 35 -2.38 3.43 -11.18
CA ALA A 35 -2.11 2.49 -10.12
C ALA A 35 -2.63 3.07 -8.79
N TYR A 36 -3.22 2.23 -7.95
CA TYR A 36 -3.72 2.61 -6.63
C TYR A 36 -3.03 1.80 -5.55
N VAL A 37 -2.77 2.47 -4.42
CA VAL A 37 -2.34 1.84 -3.16
C VAL A 37 -3.33 2.25 -2.09
N TRP A 38 -3.59 1.36 -1.15
CA TRP A 38 -4.46 1.64 -0.01
C TRP A 38 -3.69 1.31 1.26
N THR A 39 -3.73 2.22 2.23
CA THR A 39 -3.19 2.00 3.58
C THR A 39 -4.03 2.78 4.57
N ARG A 40 -3.99 2.39 5.84
CA ARG A 40 -4.58 3.20 6.90
C ARG A 40 -3.83 4.54 7.02
N PRO A 41 -4.52 5.66 7.27
CA PRO A 41 -3.86 6.98 7.38
C PRO A 41 -2.84 7.08 8.51
N ASP A 42 -3.01 6.30 9.57
CA ASP A 42 -2.12 6.23 10.74
C ASP A 42 -0.85 5.40 10.49
N ASN A 43 -0.78 4.64 9.39
CA ASN A 43 0.42 3.93 8.96
C ASN A 43 1.40 4.89 8.27
N SER A 44 1.99 5.77 9.07
CA SER A 44 2.92 6.82 8.62
C SER A 44 4.11 6.29 7.81
N ALA A 45 4.58 5.08 8.10
CA ALA A 45 5.66 4.45 7.35
C ALA A 45 5.25 4.12 5.90
N ALA A 46 4.05 3.53 5.72
CA ALA A 46 3.52 3.24 4.39
C ALA A 46 3.21 4.53 3.61
N VAL A 47 2.64 5.54 4.27
CA VAL A 47 2.38 6.86 3.65
C VAL A 47 3.67 7.47 3.12
N LYS A 48 4.73 7.55 3.94
CA LYS A 48 6.04 8.07 3.51
C LYS A 48 6.63 7.28 2.34
N LEU A 49 6.54 5.96 2.40
CA LEU A 49 7.02 5.07 1.34
C LEU A 49 6.31 5.34 0.01
N TYR A 50 4.98 5.41 0.01
CA TYR A 50 4.21 5.63 -1.23
C TYR A 50 4.42 7.04 -1.79
N SER A 51 4.47 8.06 -0.92
CA SER A 51 4.77 9.43 -1.36
C SER A 51 6.17 9.54 -1.98
N ALA A 52 7.19 8.88 -1.41
CA ALA A 52 8.54 8.84 -1.99
C ALA A 52 8.58 8.15 -3.38
N ALA A 53 7.61 7.29 -3.67
CA ALA A 53 7.47 6.62 -4.95
C ALA A 53 6.58 7.37 -5.95
N GLY A 54 6.09 8.57 -5.61
CA GLY A 54 5.29 9.43 -6.48
C GLY A 54 3.78 9.20 -6.43
N PHE A 55 3.29 8.44 -5.43
CA PHE A 55 1.84 8.36 -5.17
C PHE A 55 1.38 9.59 -4.38
N GLU A 56 0.21 10.10 -4.74
CA GLU A 56 -0.44 11.23 -4.07
C GLU A 56 -1.75 10.79 -3.40
N PRO A 57 -2.14 11.39 -2.26
CA PRO A 57 -3.45 11.18 -1.68
C PRO A 57 -4.56 11.57 -2.67
N ASN A 58 -5.57 10.70 -2.83
CA ASN A 58 -6.77 11.02 -3.60
C ASN A 58 -7.99 11.09 -2.67
N ARG A 59 -9.05 11.78 -3.12
CA ARG A 59 -10.34 11.87 -2.42
C ARG A 59 -11.40 10.95 -3.01
N GLN A 60 -11.08 9.67 -3.23
CA GLN A 60 -12.08 8.68 -3.60
C GLN A 60 -12.82 8.14 -2.38
N LEU A 61 -14.14 7.99 -2.49
CA LEU A 61 -14.93 7.27 -1.51
C LEU A 61 -14.59 5.78 -1.60
N VAL A 62 -14.12 5.21 -0.50
CA VAL A 62 -13.93 3.77 -0.34
C VAL A 62 -14.94 3.28 0.68
N MET A 63 -15.71 2.27 0.30
CA MET A 63 -16.64 1.59 1.20
C MET A 63 -16.15 0.17 1.39
N THR A 64 -15.87 -0.20 2.64
CA THR A 64 -15.45 -1.56 3.00
C THR A 64 -16.48 -2.15 3.94
N TRP A 65 -17.00 -3.32 3.58
CA TRP A 65 -17.82 -4.14 4.47
C TRP A 65 -16.92 -5.19 5.12
N TYR A 66 -16.90 -5.22 6.45
CA TYR A 66 -16.27 -6.28 7.22
C TYR A 66 -17.36 -7.13 7.86
N PRO A 67 -17.33 -8.46 7.73
CA PRO A 67 -18.17 -9.30 8.56
C PRO A 67 -17.78 -9.06 10.03
N VAL A 68 -18.78 -8.88 10.89
CA VAL A 68 -18.57 -8.86 12.34
C VAL A 68 -18.18 -10.28 12.73
N ASP A 69 -16.98 -10.44 13.28
CA ASP A 69 -16.58 -11.71 13.88
C ASP A 69 -17.34 -11.86 15.23
N PRO A 70 -18.23 -12.86 15.38
CA PRO A 70 -18.97 -13.06 16.62
C PRO A 70 -18.07 -13.35 17.83
N SER A 71 -16.82 -13.76 17.60
CA SER A 71 -15.88 -14.20 18.65
C SER A 71 -15.16 -13.07 19.40
N VAL A 72 -15.25 -11.81 18.92
CA VAL A 72 -14.52 -10.67 19.52
C VAL A 72 -15.27 -10.06 20.73
N ASN A 73 -16.48 -10.51 21.03
CA ASN A 73 -17.28 -10.07 22.19
C ASN A 73 -17.39 -11.12 23.32
N SER A 74 -16.53 -12.14 23.35
CA SER A 74 -16.48 -13.16 24.43
C SER A 74 -15.30 -12.97 25.37
#